data_AF-A0AAE3U1T0-F1
#
_entry.id   AF-A0AAE3U1T0-F1
#
_cell.length_a   1.000
_cell.length_b   1.000
_cell.length_c   1.000
_cell.angle_alpha   90.00
_cell.angle_beta   90.00
_cell.angle_gamma   90.00
#
_symmetry.space_group_name_H-M   'P 1'
#
loop_
_entity.id
_entity.type
_entity.pdbx_description
1 polymer ?
#
loop_
_entity_poly.entity_id
_entity_poly.type
_entity_poly.pdbx_seq_one_letter_code
_entity_poly.pdbx_strand_id
1 'polypeptide(L)'
;MIDVRLLGPLIKAIRARRETQRHLDCLTRQIAAPAGRQATTVKVRSRARRRSGPRRYHQELVDRLSFERWSELDTIACRLAMQEQVIGELQHRDCEPIRHPVT
;
A
#
# COMPACT_ATOMS: atom_id res chain seq x y z
N MET A 1 -30.57 -8.97 -6.72
CA MET A 1 -30.51 -7.75 -7.56
C MET A 1 -29.61 -6.79 -6.82
N ILE A 2 -28.54 -6.29 -7.45
CA ILE A 2 -27.62 -5.32 -6.83
C ILE A 2 -28.43 -4.05 -6.53
N ASP A 3 -28.43 -3.58 -5.28
CA ASP A 3 -29.19 -2.39 -4.90
C ASP A 3 -28.60 -1.18 -5.63
N VAL A 4 -29.37 -0.62 -6.57
CA VAL A 4 -28.94 0.49 -7.45
C VAL A 4 -28.51 1.71 -6.62
N ARG A 5 -29.01 1.82 -5.38
CA ARG A 5 -28.62 2.88 -4.42
C ARG A 5 -27.19 2.73 -3.90
N LEU A 6 -26.65 1.50 -3.85
CA LEU A 6 -25.29 1.21 -3.35
C LEU A 6 -24.23 1.19 -4.47
N LEU A 7 -24.66 1.12 -5.74
CA LEU A 7 -23.77 1.12 -6.90
C LEU A 7 -22.93 2.41 -7.02
N GLY A 8 -23.53 3.57 -6.76
CA GLY A 8 -22.82 4.86 -6.79
C GLY A 8 -21.70 4.98 -5.75
N PRO A 9 -21.98 4.75 -4.46
CA PRO A 9 -20.96 4.66 -3.40
C PRO A 9 -19.87 3.61 -3.68
N LEU A 10 -20.26 2.43 -4.18
CA LEU A 10 -19.32 1.35 -4.50
C LEU A 10 -18.34 1.73 -5.61
N ILE A 11 -18.81 2.36 -6.68
CA ILE A 11 -17.95 2.86 -7.77
C ILE A 11 -16.97 3.92 -7.26
N LYS A 12 -17.41 4.83 -6.38
CA LYS A 12 -16.54 5.83 -5.75
C LYS A 12 -15.45 5.19 -4.89
N ALA A 13 -15.81 4.18 -4.08
CA ALA A 13 -14.85 3.45 -3.25
C ALA A 13 -13.81 2.70 -4.09
N ILE A 14 -14.24 2.03 -5.16
CA ILE A 14 -13.33 1.33 -6.10
C ILE A 14 -12.37 2.32 -6.77
N ARG A 15 -12.86 3.51 -7.16
CA ARG A 15 -12.02 4.55 -7.77
C ARG A 15 -10.98 5.07 -6.79
N ALA A 16 -11.38 5.39 -5.56
CA ALA A 16 -10.49 5.84 -4.50
C ALA A 16 -9.40 4.80 -4.22
N ARG A 17 -9.76 3.50 -4.12
CA ARG A 17 -8.81 2.41 -3.94
C ARG A 17 -7.75 2.35 -5.06
N ARG A 18 -8.18 2.45 -6.33
CA ARG A 18 -7.25 2.44 -7.48
C ARG A 18 -6.29 3.63 -7.46
N GLU A 19 -6.77 4.80 -7.03
CA GLU A 19 -5.96 6.01 -6.92
C GLU A 19 -4.91 5.89 -5.81
N THR A 20 -5.32 5.40 -4.63
CA THR A 20 -4.40 5.10 -3.53
C THR A 20 -3.33 4.07 -3.94
N GLN A 21 -3.71 3.03 -4.68
CA GLN A 21 -2.77 2.01 -5.13
C GLN A 21 -1.76 2.54 -6.13
N ARG A 22 -2.18 3.40 -7.08
CA ARG A 22 -1.26 4.10 -7.99
C ARG A 22 -0.29 5.02 -7.24
N HIS A 23 -0.77 5.67 -6.18
CA HIS A 23 0.07 6.53 -5.36
C HIS A 23 1.14 5.70 -4.63
N LEU A 24 0.77 4.55 -4.07
CA LEU A 24 1.72 3.60 -3.46
C LEU A 24 2.75 3.08 -4.46
N ASP A 25 2.33 2.70 -5.66
CA ASP A 25 3.26 2.27 -6.72
C ASP A 25 4.23 3.38 -7.12
N CYS A 26 3.74 4.63 -7.18
CA CYS A 26 4.57 5.79 -7.48
C CYS A 26 5.61 6.03 -6.38
N LEU A 27 5.19 6.04 -5.10
CA LEU A 27 6.07 6.18 -3.95
C LEU A 27 7.10 5.04 -3.89
N THR A 28 6.68 3.81 -4.15
CA THR A 28 7.58 2.64 -4.18
C THR A 28 8.65 2.81 -5.26
N ARG A 29 8.28 3.29 -6.45
CA ARG A 29 9.23 3.59 -7.53
C ARG A 29 10.14 4.77 -7.19
N GLN A 30 9.60 5.81 -6.55
CA GLN A 30 10.35 6.98 -6.09
C GLN A 30 11.34 6.66 -4.98
N ILE A 31 11.09 5.63 -4.17
CA ILE A 31 12.03 5.11 -3.15
C ILE A 31 13.05 4.19 -3.81
N ALA A 32 12.63 3.30 -4.69
CA ALA A 32 13.51 2.34 -5.35
C ALA A 32 14.53 3.01 -6.30
N ALA A 33 14.15 4.09 -6.97
CA ALA A 33 15.03 4.82 -7.90
C ALA A 33 16.29 5.42 -7.23
N PRO A 34 16.19 6.19 -6.13
CA PRO A 34 17.35 6.65 -5.37
C PRO A 34 18.09 5.51 -4.67
N ALA A 35 17.40 4.45 -4.20
CA ALA A 35 18.06 3.27 -3.65
C ALA A 35 18.98 2.58 -4.69
N GLY A 36 18.55 2.45 -5.95
CA GLY A 36 19.37 1.93 -7.04
C GLY A 36 20.57 2.81 -7.38
N ARG A 37 20.39 4.14 -7.35
CA ARG A 37 21.48 5.10 -7.62
C ARG A 37 22.50 5.14 -6.48
N GLN A 38 22.06 5.14 -5.23
CA GLN A 38 22.92 5.08 -4.05
C GLN A 38 23.64 3.72 -3.93
N ALA A 39 22.98 2.60 -4.24
CA ALA A 39 23.62 1.29 -4.30
C ALA A 39 24.73 1.24 -5.37
N THR A 40 24.56 1.97 -6.49
CA THR A 40 25.57 2.06 -7.55
C THR A 40 26.76 2.92 -7.14
N THR A 41 26.53 4.10 -6.55
CA THR A 41 27.62 4.97 -6.07
C THR A 41 28.35 4.37 -4.86
N VAL A 42 27.64 3.66 -3.97
CA VAL A 42 28.25 2.90 -2.88
C VAL A 42 28.96 1.65 -3.39
N LYS A 43 28.49 0.95 -4.44
CA LYS A 43 29.29 -0.11 -5.10
C LYS A 43 30.62 0.43 -5.62
N VAL A 44 30.62 1.63 -6.22
CA VAL A 44 31.84 2.32 -6.67
C VAL A 44 32.73 2.70 -5.47
N ARG A 45 32.16 3.19 -4.37
CA ARG A 45 32.91 3.60 -3.16
C ARG A 45 33.37 2.41 -2.30
N SER A 46 32.64 1.29 -2.31
CA SER A 46 32.96 0.05 -1.57
C SER A 46 33.97 -0.83 -2.31
N ARG A 47 34.11 -0.70 -3.65
CA ARG A 47 35.31 -1.18 -4.35
C ARG A 47 36.60 -0.58 -3.77
N ALA A 48 36.55 0.64 -3.23
CA ALA A 48 37.67 1.28 -2.55
C ALA A 48 37.81 0.90 -1.06
N ARG A 49 36.80 0.29 -0.43
CA ARG A 49 36.82 -0.08 1.00
C ARG A 49 36.31 -1.51 1.18
N ARG A 50 37.19 -2.48 0.94
CA ARG A 50 36.96 -3.90 1.22
C ARG A 50 36.79 -4.09 2.74
N ARG A 51 35.59 -4.47 3.22
CA ARG A 51 35.40 -5.43 4.35
C ARG A 51 33.97 -5.81 4.73
N SER A 52 32.92 -5.24 4.16
CA SER A 52 31.54 -5.70 4.39
C SER A 52 30.78 -5.90 3.08
N GLY A 53 30.19 -7.09 2.91
CA GLY A 53 29.59 -7.53 1.65
C GLY A 53 28.43 -6.62 1.19
N PRO A 54 28.33 -6.27 -0.11
CA PRO A 54 27.32 -5.34 -0.64
C PRO A 54 25.86 -5.68 -0.30
N ARG A 55 25.55 -6.96 -0.05
CA ARG A 55 24.21 -7.43 0.32
C ARG A 55 23.78 -7.02 1.73
N ARG A 56 24.66 -7.14 2.74
CA ARG A 56 24.32 -6.81 4.14
C ARG A 56 24.12 -5.30 4.31
N TYR A 57 24.98 -4.52 3.67
CA TYR A 57 24.88 -3.06 3.69
C TYR A 57 23.61 -2.53 3.01
N HIS A 58 23.19 -3.16 1.90
CA HIS A 58 21.92 -2.81 1.27
C HIS A 58 20.74 -3.12 2.19
N GLN A 59 20.76 -4.26 2.88
CA GLN A 59 19.70 -4.65 3.82
C GLN A 59 19.58 -3.62 4.95
N GLU A 60 20.69 -3.27 5.61
CA GLU A 60 20.73 -2.29 6.69
C GLU A 60 20.21 -0.90 6.27
N LEU A 61 20.51 -0.48 5.03
CA LEU A 61 20.04 0.79 4.49
C LEU A 61 18.52 0.77 4.25
N VAL A 62 18.00 -0.36 3.74
CA VAL A 62 16.56 -0.55 3.53
C VAL A 62 15.84 -0.56 4.89
N ASP A 63 16.34 -1.32 5.86
CA ASP A 63 15.74 -1.42 7.19
C ASP A 63 15.68 -0.06 7.89
N ARG A 64 16.74 0.74 7.77
CA ARG A 64 16.78 2.10 8.35
C ARG A 64 15.77 3.04 7.67
N LEU A 65 15.69 3.03 6.35
CA LEU A 65 14.73 3.86 5.62
C LEU A 65 13.29 3.43 5.88
N SER A 66 13.05 2.13 5.98
CA SER A 66 11.76 1.56 6.37
C SER A 66 11.36 1.96 7.79
N PHE A 67 12.30 1.97 8.73
CA PHE A 67 12.05 2.43 10.10
C PHE A 67 11.72 3.92 10.18
N GLU A 68 12.48 4.78 9.49
CA GLU A 68 12.21 6.23 9.43
C GLU A 68 10.84 6.56 8.82
N ARG A 69 10.31 5.69 7.95
CA ARG A 69 9.03 5.85 7.25
C ARG A 69 7.93 4.93 7.77
N TRP A 70 8.17 4.21 8.87
CA TRP A 70 7.28 3.16 9.32
C TRP A 70 5.91 3.69 9.76
N SER A 71 5.87 4.88 10.38
CA SER A 71 4.62 5.55 10.77
C SER A 71 3.77 6.01 9.57
N GLU A 72 4.42 6.38 8.46
CA GLU A 72 3.73 6.73 7.21
C GLU A 72 3.13 5.47 6.56
N LEU A 73 3.89 4.38 6.52
CA LEU A 73 3.40 3.08 6.03
C LEU A 73 2.26 2.54 6.89
N ASP A 74 2.37 2.65 8.20
CA ASP A 74 1.36 2.19 9.15
C ASP A 74 0.05 2.98 9.00
N THR A 75 0.13 4.30 8.83
CA THR A 75 -1.05 5.15 8.56
C THR A 75 -1.76 4.75 7.26
N ILE A 76 -0.99 4.44 6.22
CA ILE A 76 -1.56 4.01 4.93
C ILE A 76 -2.16 2.61 5.05
N ALA A 77 -1.50 1.68 5.75
CA ALA A 77 -2.00 0.34 5.99
C ALA A 77 -3.31 0.35 6.79
N CYS A 78 -3.39 1.17 7.85
CA CYS A 78 -4.61 1.37 8.63
C CYS A 78 -5.75 1.91 7.77
N ARG A 79 -5.47 2.92 6.94
CA ARG A 79 -6.48 3.46 6.00
C ARG A 79 -6.96 2.41 4.99
N LEU A 80 -6.06 1.58 4.49
CA LEU A 80 -6.40 0.50 3.56
C LEU A 80 -7.30 -0.54 4.24
N ALA A 81 -6.95 -0.97 5.46
CA ALA A 81 -7.75 -1.93 6.23
C ALA A 81 -9.16 -1.40 6.51
N MET A 82 -9.30 -0.12 6.88
CA MET A 82 -10.63 0.49 7.06
C MET A 82 -11.44 0.51 5.75
N GLN A 83 -10.79 0.79 4.61
CA GLN A 83 -11.47 0.77 3.32
C GLN A 83 -11.96 -0.64 2.93
N GLU A 84 -11.13 -1.66 3.16
CA GLU A 84 -11.49 -3.06 2.92
C GLU A 84 -12.65 -3.51 3.81
N GLN A 85 -12.65 -3.10 5.08
CA GLN A 85 -13.75 -3.37 6.01
C GLN A 85 -15.07 -2.74 5.50
N VAL A 86 -15.05 -1.45 5.15
CA VAL A 86 -16.25 -0.76 4.62
C VAL A 86 -16.78 -1.43 3.35
N ILE A 87 -15.89 -1.89 2.47
CA ILE A 87 -16.28 -2.63 1.26
C ILE A 87 -16.95 -3.95 1.62
N GLY A 88 -16.38 -4.71 2.57
CA GLY A 88 -16.97 -5.96 3.04
C GLY A 88 -18.36 -5.77 3.67
N GLU A 89 -18.53 -4.72 4.48
CA GLU A 89 -19.82 -4.38 5.09
C GLU A 89 -20.88 -3.98 4.03
N LEU A 90 -20.49 -3.20 3.02
CA LEU A 90 -21.37 -2.83 1.91
C LEU A 90 -21.79 -4.07 1.09
N GLN A 91 -20.84 -4.94 0.74
CA GLN A 91 -21.12 -6.18 0.02
C GLN A 91 -22.00 -7.14 0.81
N HIS A 92 -21.82 -7.22 2.13
CA HIS A 92 -22.68 -8.03 2.99
C HIS A 92 -24.12 -7.51 2.99
N ARG A 93 -24.30 -6.18 3.04
CA ARG A 93 -25.64 -5.55 2.99
C ARG A 93 -26.31 -5.70 1.63
N ASP A 94 -25.55 -5.72 0.54
CA ASP A 94 -26.07 -6.03 -0.81
C ASP A 94 -26.54 -7.50 -0.95
N CYS A 95 -26.02 -8.40 -0.11
CA CYS A 95 -26.33 -9.84 -0.11
C CYS A 95 -27.36 -10.26 0.96
N GLU A 96 -27.71 -9.39 1.91
CA GLU A 96 -28.78 -9.64 2.89
C GLU A 96 -30.14 -9.61 2.17
N PRO A 97 -30.86 -10.75 2.08
CA PRO A 97 -32.19 -10.75 1.50
C PRO A 97 -33.08 -9.95 2.43
N ILE A 98 -33.68 -8.86 1.92
CA ILE A 98 -34.69 -8.06 2.61
C ILE A 98 -35.77 -9.02 3.14
N ARG A 99 -35.68 -9.38 4.42
CA ARG A 99 -36.70 -10.17 5.10
C ARG A 99 -37.92 -9.28 5.26
N HIS A 100 -38.81 -9.32 4.29
CA HIS A 100 -40.14 -8.73 4.41
C HIS A 100 -40.85 -9.44 5.59
N PRO A 101 -41.32 -8.72 6.62
CA PRO A 101 -42.21 -9.32 7.60
C PRO A 101 -43.51 -9.65 6.89
N VAL A 102 -43.77 -10.94 6.70
CA VAL A 102 -45.08 -11.44 6.27
C VAL A 102 -46.05 -11.13 7.41
N THR A 103 -47.01 -10.25 7.13
CA THR A 103 -48.17 -10.04 8.00
C THR A 103 -49.36 -10.73 7.37
#